data_AF-A0A3N9UYG4-F1
#
_entry.id   AF-A0A3N9UYG4-F1
#
_cell.length_a   1.000
_cell.length_b   1.000
_cell.length_c   1.000
_cell.angle_alpha   90.00
_cell.angle_beta   90.00
_cell.angle_gamma   90.00
#
_symmetry.space_group_name_H-M   'P 1'
#
loop_
_entity.id
_entity.type
_entity.pdbx_description
1 polymer ?
#
loop_
_entity_poly.entity_id
_entity_poly.type
_entity_poly.pdbx_seq_one_letter_code
_entity_poly.pdbx_strand_id
1 'polypeptide(L)' 'MKRLTAYVSGRVQRTGYSARITEIARARGMSGYVQNLRDGTARLWLKRKNRFWINLPEI' A
#
# COMPACT_ATOMS: atom_id res chain seq x y z
N MET A 1 0.14 -6.95 13.64
CA MET A 1 0.49 -6.42 12.31
C MET A 1 -0.79 -6.32 11.48
N LYS A 2 -1.22 -5.12 11.03
CA LYS A 2 -2.47 -4.95 10.26
C LYS A 2 -2.16 -4.94 8.76
N ARG A 3 -2.90 -5.73 7.99
CA ARG A 3 -2.80 -5.87 6.53
C ARG A 3 -4.11 -5.42 5.89
N LEU A 4 -4.00 -4.70 4.77
CA LEU A 4 -5.11 -4.29 3.91
C LEU A 4 -4.95 -5.00 2.57
N THR A 5 -5.98 -5.75 2.18
CA THR A 5 -6.12 -6.29 0.83
C THR A 5 -7.40 -5.73 0.23
N ALA A 6 -7.32 -5.16 -0.96
CA ALA A 6 -8.49 -4.59 -1.64
C ALA A 6 -8.44 -4.89 -3.14
N TYR A 7 -9.60 -4.96 -3.76
CA TYR A 7 -9.79 -5.09 -5.20
C TYR A 7 -10.59 -3.88 -5.68
N VAL A 8 -10.10 -3.19 -6.70
CA VAL A 8 -10.70 -1.95 -7.20
C VAL A 8 -10.90 -2.07 -8.70
N SER A 9 -12.15 -2.01 -9.13
CA SER A 9 -12.55 -2.07 -10.54
C SER A 9 -12.71 -0.66 -11.14
N GLY A 10 -12.82 -0.59 -12.47
CA GLY A 10 -12.99 0.66 -13.22
C GLY A 10 -11.72 1.11 -13.95
N ARG A 11 -11.59 2.41 -14.22
CA ARG A 11 -10.45 2.98 -14.98
C ARG A 11 -9.21 3.18 -14.09
N VAL A 12 -8.68 2.07 -13.58
CA VAL A 12 -7.57 2.05 -12.61
C VAL A 12 -6.23 1.63 -13.22
N GLN A 13 -6.22 1.14 -14.46
CA GLN A 13 -4.99 0.76 -15.17
C GLN A 13 -4.57 1.85 -16.16
N ARG A 14 -3.26 2.04 -16.32
CA ARG A 14 -2.67 3.03 -17.24
C ARG A 14 -3.11 4.49 -16.97
N THR A 15 -3.56 4.77 -15.75
CA THR A 15 -4.01 6.11 -15.30
C THR A 15 -3.12 6.74 -14.23
N GLY A 16 -2.04 6.07 -13.81
CA GLY A 16 -1.22 6.51 -12.67
C GLY A 16 -1.80 6.14 -11.30
N TYR A 17 -2.92 5.41 -11.25
CA TYR A 17 -3.55 4.94 -10.00
C TYR A 17 -2.56 4.25 -9.05
N SER A 18 -1.71 3.35 -9.56
CA SER A 18 -0.71 2.63 -8.75
C SER A 18 0.30 3.57 -8.10
N ALA A 19 0.73 4.61 -8.80
CA ALA A 19 1.63 5.63 -8.26
C ALA A 19 0.96 6.40 -7.11
N ARG A 20 -0.28 6.86 -7.33
CA ARG A 20 -1.08 7.58 -6.32
C ARG A 20 -1.32 6.74 -5.06
N ILE A 21 -1.67 5.46 -5.21
CA ILE A 21 -1.84 4.55 -4.07
C ILE A 21 -0.52 4.33 -3.33
N THR A 22 0.59 4.19 -4.05
CA THR A 22 1.91 4.01 -3.46
C THR A 22 2.35 5.22 -2.66
N GLU A 23 2.10 6.43 -3.16
CA GLU A 23 2.36 7.69 -2.47
C GLU A 23 1.56 7.81 -1.17
N ILE A 24 0.24 7.57 -1.24
CA ILE A 24 -0.64 7.58 -0.05
C ILE A 24 -0.19 6.52 0.96
N ALA A 25 0.17 5.32 0.50
CA ALA A 25 0.64 4.25 1.37
C ALA A 25 1.91 4.65 2.12
N ARG A 26 2.89 5.24 1.41
CA ARG A 26 4.13 5.75 2.01
C ARG A 26 3.85 6.84 3.04
N ALA A 27 3.02 7.84 2.70
CA ALA A 27 2.63 8.91 3.60
C ALA A 27 1.94 8.40 4.90
N ARG A 28 1.31 7.22 4.84
CA ARG A 28 0.65 6.57 5.99
C ARG A 28 1.51 5.52 6.69
N GLY A 29 2.80 5.40 6.36
CA GLY A 29 3.70 4.42 6.96
C GLY A 29 3.34 2.97 6.62
N MET A 30 2.70 2.77 5.47
CA MET A 30 2.37 1.47 4.92
C MET A 30 3.37 1.10 3.82
N SER A 31 3.55 -0.19 3.60
CA SER A 31 4.40 -0.75 2.55
C SER A 31 3.65 -1.86 1.83
N GLY A 32 3.92 -2.08 0.55
CA GLY A 32 3.20 -3.08 -0.22
C GLY A 32 3.24 -2.83 -1.72
N TYR A 33 2.32 -3.45 -2.45
CA TYR A 33 2.26 -3.37 -3.91
C TYR A 33 0.84 -3.25 -4.45
N VAL A 34 0.74 -2.72 -5.67
CA VAL A 34 -0.48 -2.67 -6.48
C VAL A 34 -0.24 -3.53 -7.71
N GLN A 35 -1.13 -4.48 -7.97
CA GLN A 35 -1.06 -5.40 -9.11
C GLN A 35 -2.22 -5.14 -10.06
N ASN A 36 -1.93 -4.92 -11.33
CA ASN A 36 -2.94 -4.87 -12.39
C ASN A 36 -3.34 -6.30 -12.77
N LEU A 37 -4.63 -6.61 -12.75
CA LEU A 37 -5.19 -7.90 -13.12
C LEU A 37 -5.67 -7.90 -14.58
N ARG A 38 -5.86 -9.09 -15.15
CA ARG A 38 -6.25 -9.25 -16.57
C ARG A 38 -7.65 -8.72 -16.88
N ASP A 39 -8.53 -8.70 -15.90
CA ASP A 39 -9.91 -8.22 -15.97
C ASP A 39 -10.04 -6.68 -15.90
N GLY A 40 -8.92 -5.94 -15.81
CA GLY A 40 -8.92 -4.49 -15.65
C GLY A 40 -8.93 -4.03 -14.19
N THR A 41 -9.13 -4.93 -13.22
CA THR A 41 -9.13 -4.62 -11.78
C THR A 41 -7.70 -4.38 -11.28
N ALA A 42 -7.55 -3.58 -10.23
CA ALA A 42 -6.32 -3.44 -9.46
C ALA A 42 -6.44 -4.14 -8.11
N ARG A 43 -5.46 -4.98 -7.77
CA ARG A 43 -5.32 -5.61 -6.45
C ARG A 43 -4.30 -4.86 -5.61
N LEU A 44 -4.69 -4.44 -4.41
CA LEU A 44 -3.83 -3.78 -3.45
C LEU A 44 -3.44 -4.76 -2.35
N TRP A 45 -2.16 -4.78 -1.99
CA TRP A 45 -1.64 -5.54 -0.87
C TRP A 45 -0.76 -4.62 -0.03
N LEU A 46 -1.27 -4.12 1.09
CA LEU A 46 -0.56 -3.17 1.96
C LEU A 46 -0.42 -3.72 3.38
N LYS A 47 0.73 -3.51 3.98
CA LYS A 47 1.02 -3.79 5.39
C LYS A 47 1.47 -2.51 6.10
N ARG A 48 0.93 -2.25 7.28
CA ARG A 48 1.41 -1.16 8.13
C ARG A 48 2.67 -1.61 8.86
N LYS A 49 3.76 -0.83 8.78
CA LYS A 49 4.91 -1.05 9.68
C LYS A 49 4.46 -0.74 11.10
N ASN A 50 4.66 -1.66 12.03
CA ASN A 50 4.41 -1.40 13.44
C ASN A 50 5.47 -0.40 13.92
N ARG A 51 5.08 0.81 14.31
CA ARG A 51 5.99 1.88 14.75
C ARG A 51 6.32 1.76 16.24
N PHE A 52 6.57 0.54 16.72
CA PHE A 52 6.90 0.26 18.12
C PHE A 52 8.24 -0.47 18.19
N TRP A 53 9.31 0.23 17.84
CA TRP A 53 10.70 -0.06 18.22
C TRP A 53 11.48 1.24 17.96
N ILE A 54 11.34 2.22 18.85
CA ILE A 54 12.42 3.17 19.09
C ILE A 54 13.17 2.56 20.28
N ASN A 55 14.32 1.94 20.00
CA ASN A 55 15.33 1.74 21.03
C ASN A 55 15.72 3.15 21.48
N LEU A 56 15.30 3.53 22.68
CA LEU A 56 15.98 4.59 23.41
C LEU A 56 17.39 4.04 23.70
N PRO A 57 18.47 4.68 23.26
CA PRO A 57 19.77 4.37 23.85
C PRO A 57 19.65 4.66 25.34
N GLU A 58 20.00 3.67 26.17
CA GLU A 58 20.19 3.90 27.60
C GLU A 58 21.32 4.92 27.75
N ILE A 59 20.96 6.14 28.15
CA ILE A 59 21.88 7.18 28.65
C ILE A 59 21.45 7.48 30.06
#